data_AF-A0A847HBZ7-F1
#
_entry.id   AF-A0A847HBZ7-F1
#
_cell.length_a   1.000
_cell.length_b   1.000
_cell.length_c   1.000
_cell.angle_alpha   90.00
_cell.angle_beta   90.00
_cell.angle_gamma   90.00
#
_symmetry.space_group_name_H-M   'P 1'
#
loop_
_entity.id
_entity.type
_entity.pdbx_description
1 polymer ?
#
loop_
_entity_poly.entity_id
_entity_poly.type
_entity_poly.pdbx_seq_one_letter_code
_entity_poly.pdbx_strand_id
1 'polypeptide(L)' 'AARPVLECAGVQDILSKSLGSDNAINVVHATVAGLKQLVRPEEVAARRGKTLEEVAPARMLRARAGQEA' A
#
# COMPACT_ATOMS: atom_id res chain seq x y z
N ALA A 1 1.06 -9.57 -15.18
CA ALA A 1 1.67 -8.23 -15.18
C ALA A 1 1.80 -7.63 -13.78
N ALA A 2 0.75 -7.54 -12.96
CA ALA A 2 0.85 -6.98 -11.60
C ALA A 2 1.74 -7.78 -10.63
N ARG A 3 1.64 -9.12 -10.65
CA ARG A 3 2.37 -10.00 -9.72
C ARG A 3 3.91 -9.80 -9.74
N PRO A 4 4.61 -9.84 -10.89
CA PRO A 4 6.05 -9.59 -10.91
C PRO A 4 6.47 -8.25 -10.31
N VAL A 5 5.67 -7.20 -10.51
CA VAL A 5 5.93 -5.88 -9.92
C VAL A 5 5.86 -5.94 -8.40
N LEU A 6 4.84 -6.60 -7.85
CA LEU A 6 4.61 -6.70 -6.40
C LEU A 6 5.63 -7.63 -5.72
N GLU A 7 6.00 -8.74 -6.37
CA GLU A 7 7.04 -9.66 -5.90
C GLU A 7 8.40 -8.96 -5.84
N CYS A 8 8.80 -8.24 -6.90
CA CYS A 8 10.03 -7.46 -6.90
C CYS A 8 10.01 -6.31 -5.88
N ALA A 9 8.84 -5.77 -5.55
CA ALA A 9 8.67 -4.77 -4.49
C ALA A 9 8.72 -5.38 -3.07
N GLY A 10 8.83 -6.70 -2.92
CA GLY A 10 8.91 -7.40 -1.64
C GLY A 10 7.56 -7.58 -0.94
N VAL A 11 6.44 -7.41 -1.66
CA VAL A 11 5.09 -7.58 -1.10
C VAL A 11 4.73 -9.07 -1.12
N GLN A 12 4.62 -9.66 0.06
CA GLN A 12 4.32 -11.09 0.23
C GLN A 12 2.81 -11.36 0.18
N ASP A 13 2.03 -10.58 0.93
CA ASP A 13 0.60 -10.80 1.11
C ASP A 13 -0.23 -9.63 0.57
N ILE A 14 -0.80 -9.81 -0.62
CA ILE A 14 -1.69 -8.83 -1.25
C ILE A 14 -2.66 -9.48 -2.23
N LEU A 15 -3.88 -8.94 -2.31
CA LEU A 15 -4.85 -9.28 -3.35
C LEU A 15 -4.83 -8.20 -4.44
N SER A 16 -4.79 -8.61 -5.70
CA SER A 16 -4.86 -7.69 -6.85
C SER A 16 -5.67 -8.29 -7.98
N LYS A 17 -6.29 -7.42 -8.79
CA LYS A 17 -7.05 -7.78 -9.99
C LYS A 17 -6.92 -6.67 -11.03
N SER A 18 -6.65 -7.01 -12.29
CA SER A 18 -6.80 -6.06 -13.41
C SER A 18 -8.27 -6.02 -13.82
N LEU A 19 -8.85 -4.81 -13.86
CA LEU A 19 -10.28 -4.58 -14.15
C LEU A 19 -10.52 -3.91 -15.52
N GLY A 20 -9.45 -3.57 -16.25
CA GLY A 20 -9.53 -2.89 -17.53
C GLY A 20 -8.75 -3.64 -18.60
N SER A 21 -7.77 -2.97 -19.20
CA SER A 21 -6.90 -3.55 -20.23
C SER A 21 -6.15 -4.81 -19.72
N ASP A 22 -5.99 -5.77 -20.63
CA ASP A 22 -5.15 -6.96 -20.49
C ASP A 22 -3.72 -6.74 -21.03
N ASN A 23 -3.45 -5.60 -21.68
CA ASN A 23 -2.12 -5.24 -22.16
C ASN A 23 -1.12 -5.13 -20.99
N ALA A 24 -0.04 -5.90 -21.06
CA ALA A 24 0.91 -6.03 -19.98
C ALA A 24 1.56 -4.70 -19.55
N ILE A 25 1.92 -3.83 -20.50
CA ILE A 25 2.56 -2.54 -20.23
C ILE A 25 1.58 -1.64 -19.46
N ASN A 26 0.33 -1.57 -19.92
CA ASN A 26 -0.69 -0.76 -19.26
C ASN A 26 -1.00 -1.25 -17.84
N VAL A 27 -1.03 -2.58 -17.63
CA VAL A 27 -1.24 -3.14 -16.29
C VAL A 27 -0.06 -2.84 -15.37
N VAL A 28 1.19 -2.87 -15.87
CA VAL A 28 2.37 -2.46 -15.08
C VAL A 28 2.28 -0.99 -14.70
N HIS A 29 1.99 -0.09 -15.65
CA HIS A 29 1.82 1.34 -15.37
C HIS A 29 0.70 1.60 -14.36
N ALA A 30 -0.44 0.92 -14.50
CA ALA A 30 -1.55 1.01 -13.54
C ALA A 30 -1.15 0.50 -12.15
N THR A 31 -0.38 -0.59 -12.07
CA THR A 31 0.12 -1.14 -10.80
C THR A 31 1.05 -0.13 -10.11
N VAL A 32 2.00 0.44 -10.84
CA VAL A 32 2.92 1.47 -10.31
C VAL A 32 2.15 2.73 -9.89
N ALA A 33 1.16 3.17 -10.66
CA ALA A 33 0.31 4.30 -10.30
C ALA A 33 -0.47 4.04 -9.01
N GLY A 34 -1.03 2.84 -8.84
CA GLY A 34 -1.71 2.44 -7.61
C GLY A 34 -0.81 2.45 -6.39
N LEU A 35 0.43 1.95 -6.52
CA LEU A 35 1.43 2.00 -5.45
C LEU A 35 1.80 3.43 -5.06
N LYS A 36 1.90 4.36 -6.02
CA LYS A 36 2.19 5.78 -5.76
C LYS A 36 1.05 6.52 -5.06
N GLN A 37 -0.18 6.00 -5.10
CA GLN A 37 -1.34 6.59 -4.43
C GLN A 37 -1.45 6.17 -2.96
N LEU A 38 -0.68 5.17 -2.52
CA LEU A 38 -0.65 4.77 -1.12
C LEU A 38 -0.04 5.88 -0.27
N VAL A 39 -0.60 6.09 0.92
CA VAL A 39 -0.15 7.13 1.87
C VAL A 39 0.15 6.47 3.21
N ARG A 40 1.27 6.84 3.81
CA ARG A 40 1.63 6.32 5.14
C ARG A 40 0.72 6.95 6.20
N PRO A 41 0.33 6.21 7.25
CA PRO A 41 -0.57 6.76 8.27
C PRO A 41 0.04 7.97 9.01
N GLU A 42 1.38 8.03 9.15
CA GLU A 42 2.09 9.19 9.73
C GLU A 42 1.92 10.46 8.90
N GLU A 43 1.96 10.34 7.58
CA GLU A 43 1.78 11.48 6.67
C GLU A 43 0.36 12.04 6.77
N VAL A 44 -0.63 11.16 6.94
CA VAL A 44 -2.03 11.55 7.15
C VAL A 44 -2.20 12.25 8.50
N ALA A 45 -1.58 11.71 9.56
CA ALA A 45 -1.62 12.28 10.91
C ALA A 45 -0.96 13.68 10.94
N ALA A 46 0.24 13.80 10.37
CA ALA A 46 0.96 15.07 10.27
C ALA A 46 0.17 16.12 9.47
N ARG A 47 -0.37 15.75 8.30
CA ARG A 47 -1.20 16.66 7.48
C ARG A 47 -2.47 17.13 8.19
N ARG A 48 -3.00 16.31 9.11
CA ARG A 48 -4.22 16.63 9.88
C ARG A 48 -3.93 17.24 11.24
N GLY A 49 -2.67 17.36 11.66
CA GLY A 49 -2.29 17.86 12.98
C GLY A 49 -2.77 16.99 14.14
N LYS A 50 -2.86 15.66 13.93
CA LYS A 50 -3.34 14.67 14.90
C LYS A 50 -2.26 13.67 15.24
N THR A 51 -2.44 12.93 16.33
CA THR A 51 -1.54 11.81 16.65
C THR A 51 -1.83 10.59 15.76
N LEU A 52 -0.89 9.65 15.72
CA LEU A 52 -1.02 8.44 14.92
C LEU A 52 -2.18 7.57 15.42
N GLU A 53 -2.39 7.52 16.74
CA GLU A 53 -3.44 6.76 17.42
C GLU A 53 -4.84 7.27 17.09
N GLU A 54 -4.98 8.57 16.85
CA GLU A 54 -6.25 9.21 16.46
C GLU A 54 -6.61 8.95 14.99
N VAL A 55 -5.63 8.58 14.16
CA VAL A 55 -5.78 8.45 12.69
C VAL A 55 -5.81 6.99 12.26
N ALA A 56 -4.96 6.15 12.83
CA ALA A 56 -4.79 4.75 12.44
C ALA A 56 -5.63 3.80 13.33
N PRO A 57 -6.30 2.80 12.75
CA PRO A 57 -7.09 1.85 13.52
C PRO A 57 -6.20 0.93 14.38
N ALA A 58 -6.71 0.51 15.54
CA ALA A 58 -5.96 -0.31 16.52
C ALA A 58 -5.32 -1.58 15.94
N ARG A 59 -5.99 -2.26 14.98
CA ARG A 59 -5.43 -3.45 14.31
C ARG A 59 -4.13 -3.16 13.54
N MET A 60 -4.05 -1.97 12.93
CA MET A 60 -2.89 -1.56 12.14
C MET A 60 -1.71 -1.19 13.05
N LEU A 61 -1.99 -0.50 14.17
CA LEU A 61 -0.99 -0.16 15.17
C LEU A 61 -0.34 -1.41 15.78
N ARG A 62 -1.15 -2.43 16.11
CA ARG A 62 -0.65 -3.72 16.62
C ARG A 62 0.21 -4.45 15.58
N ALA A 63 -0.23 -4.49 14.33
CA ALA A 63 0.53 -5.11 13.25
C ALA A 63 1.90 -4.45 13.09
N ARG A 64 1.97 -3.12 13.18
CA ARG A 64 3.24 -2.37 13.12
C ARG A 64 4.16 -2.64 14.29
N ALA A 65 3.64 -2.66 15.52
CA ALA A 65 4.45 -2.96 16.71
C ALA A 65 5.12 -4.35 16.61
N GLY A 66 4.47 -5.31 15.94
CA GLY A 66 5.04 -6.64 15.67
C GLY A 66 6.05 -6.69 14.51
N GLN A 67 6.17 -5.65 13.69
CA GLN A 67 7.17 -5.56 12.61
C GLN A 67 8.47 -4.89 13.07
N GLU A 68 8.43 -4.12 14.15
CA GLU A 68 9.58 -3.39 14.72
C GLU A 68 10.33 -4.17 15.81
N ALA A 69 9.80 -5.32 16.22
CA ALA A 69 10.39 -6.26 17.19
C ALA A 69 11.15 -7.39 16.47
#